data_AF-A0A6G1KP46-F1
#
_entry.id   AF-A0A6G1KP46-F1
#
_cell.length_a   1.000
_cell.length_b   1.000
_cell.length_c   1.000
_cell.angle_alpha   90.00
_cell.angle_beta   90.00
_cell.angle_gamma   90.00
#
_symmetry.space_group_name_H-M   'P 1'
#
loop_
_entity.id
_entity.type
_entity.pdbx_description
1 polymer ?
#
loop_
_entity_poly.entity_id
_entity_poly.type
_entity_poly.pdbx_seq_one_letter_code
_entity_poly.pdbx_strand_id
1 'polypeptide(L)'
;MLVFGMLNSQREAIHRFQNGMFDLRRAKVDVELLDGEKVEVDAGVYVWNRDPGSLVAIEERAWRVEDAMESEWFQYIVKRAEGEEKLLLKEHVL
;
A
#
# COMPACT_ATOMS: atom_id res chain seq x y z
N MET A 1 -4.53 5.95 -6.64
CA MET A 1 -3.21 5.86 -5.99
C MET A 1 -3.41 6.10 -4.50
N LEU A 2 -2.96 5.19 -3.64
CA LEU A 2 -3.13 5.31 -2.19
C LEU A 2 -1.79 5.69 -1.55
N VAL A 3 -1.81 6.62 -0.60
CA VAL A 3 -0.63 7.03 0.17
C VAL A 3 -0.87 6.66 1.63
N PHE A 4 0.04 5.88 2.19
CA PHE A 4 -0.05 5.41 3.57
C PHE A 4 1.07 6.04 4.41
N GLY A 5 0.70 6.66 5.52
CA GLY A 5 1.65 6.94 6.59
C GLY A 5 2.11 5.63 7.22
N MET A 6 3.42 5.42 7.36
CA MET A 6 3.97 4.16 7.87
C MET A 6 5.06 4.43 8.90
N LEU A 7 5.11 3.57 9.92
CA LEU A 7 6.25 3.48 10.83
C LEU A 7 7.47 2.91 10.10
N ASN A 8 8.67 3.25 10.57
CA ASN A 8 9.91 2.72 9.99
C ASN A 8 9.96 1.18 9.98
N SER A 9 9.45 0.53 11.04
CA SER A 9 9.37 -0.93 11.12
C SER A 9 8.47 -1.55 10.04
N GLN A 10 7.35 -0.90 9.72
CA GLN A 10 6.45 -1.31 8.65
C GLN A 10 7.09 -1.12 7.27
N ARG A 11 7.78 0.02 7.08
CA ARG A 11 8.55 0.30 5.87
C ARG A 11 9.59 -0.78 5.59
N GLU A 12 10.33 -1.19 6.62
CA GLU A 12 11.33 -2.27 6.52
C GLU A 12 10.69 -3.63 6.23
N ALA A 13 9.52 -3.93 6.82
CA ALA A 13 8.79 -5.15 6.53
C ALA A 13 8.34 -5.23 5.08
N ILE A 14 7.78 -4.14 4.53
CA ILE A 14 7.44 -4.04 3.10
C ILE A 14 8.70 -4.17 2.25
N HIS A 15 9.80 -3.52 2.65
CA HIS A 15 11.04 -3.61 1.91
C HIS A 15 11.54 -5.05 1.81
N ARG A 16 11.52 -5.81 2.92
CA ARG A 16 11.87 -7.24 2.92
C ARG A 16 10.92 -8.08 2.07
N PHE A 17 9.63 -7.78 2.09
CA PHE A 17 8.62 -8.47 1.27
C PHE A 17 8.84 -8.24 -0.23
N GLN A 18 9.12 -7.00 -0.62
CA GLN A 18 9.33 -6.61 -2.02
C GLN A 18 10.75 -6.93 -2.53
N ASN A 19 11.69 -7.25 -1.62
CA ASN A 19 13.10 -7.35 -1.95
C ASN A 19 13.36 -8.48 -2.96
N GLY A 20 13.96 -8.12 -4.10
CA GLY A 20 14.35 -9.05 -5.17
C GLY A 20 13.57 -8.94 -6.48
N MET A 21 12.40 -8.26 -6.49
CA MET A 21 11.61 -8.02 -7.71
C MET A 21 11.43 -6.52 -8.06
N PHE A 22 11.72 -5.63 -7.11
CA PHE A 22 11.49 -4.20 -7.26
C PHE A 22 12.64 -3.37 -6.66
N ASP A 23 12.92 -2.23 -7.28
CA ASP A 23 13.82 -1.21 -6.75
C ASP A 23 13.02 -0.14 -6.01
N LEU A 24 13.45 0.20 -4.79
CA LEU A 24 12.88 1.34 -4.06
C LEU A 24 13.49 2.65 -4.59
N ARG A 25 12.66 3.49 -5.20
CA ARG A 25 13.00 4.86 -5.58
C ARG A 25 12.31 5.87 -4.67
N ARG A 26 12.92 7.05 -4.50
CA ARG A 26 12.28 8.18 -3.84
C ARG A 26 11.65 9.08 -4.90
N ALA A 27 10.43 9.51 -4.67
CA ALA A 27 9.72 10.43 -5.53
C ALA A 27 9.00 11.47 -4.68
N LYS A 28 8.94 12.70 -5.18
CA LYS A 28 8.02 13.72 -4.68
C LYS A 28 6.67 13.47 -5.32
N VAL A 29 5.63 13.41 -4.50
CA VAL A 29 4.26 13.22 -4.98
C VAL A 29 3.37 14.31 -4.42
N ASP A 30 2.57 14.90 -5.30
CA ASP A 30 1.51 15.82 -4.93
C ASP A 30 0.28 15.01 -4.54
N VAL A 31 -0.19 15.22 -3.31
CA VAL A 31 -1.38 14.56 -2.77
C VAL A 31 -2.44 15.63 -2.54
N GLU A 32 -3.59 15.44 -3.17
CA GLU A 32 -4.78 16.24 -2.90
C GLU A 32 -5.56 15.59 -1.75
N LEU A 33 -5.73 16.33 -0.66
CA LEU A 33 -6.49 15.93 0.51
C LEU A 33 -7.99 16.09 0.24
N LEU A 34 -8.83 15.51 1.11
CA LEU A 34 -10.29 15.54 0.94
C LEU A 34 -10.89 16.96 1.02
N ASP A 35 -10.20 17.90 1.65
CA ASP A 35 -10.57 19.31 1.71
C ASP A 35 -10.09 20.13 0.49
N GLY A 36 -9.41 19.47 -0.46
CA GLY A 36 -8.87 20.09 -1.67
C GLY A 36 -7.48 20.73 -1.49
N GLU A 37 -6.89 20.67 -0.29
CA GLU A 37 -5.51 21.10 -0.09
C GLU A 37 -4.53 20.17 -0.82
N LYS A 38 -3.50 20.75 -1.43
CA LYS A 38 -2.42 19.99 -2.06
C LYS A 38 -1.17 20.03 -1.20
N VAL A 39 -0.68 18.86 -0.83
CA VAL A 39 0.57 18.68 -0.08
C VAL A 39 1.57 17.90 -0.90
N GLU A 40 2.78 18.41 -0.95
CA GLU A 40 3.92 17.70 -1.54
C GLU A 40 4.54 16.81 -0.46
N VAL A 41 4.66 15.51 -0.73
CA VAL A 41 5.26 14.56 0.22
C VAL A 41 6.37 13.76 -0.46
N ASP A 42 7.44 13.51 0.29
CA ASP A 42 8.49 12.57 -0.11
C ASP A 42 8.01 11.14 0.13
N ALA A 43 7.81 10.38 -0.95
CA ALA A 43 7.34 9.01 -0.91
C ALA A 43 8.38 8.03 -1.46
N GLY A 44 8.35 6.80 -0.92
CA GLY A 44 9.05 5.65 -1.49
C GLY A 44 8.15 4.93 -2.50
N VAL A 45 8.63 4.71 -3.71
CA VAL A 45 7.93 3.99 -4.77
C VAL A 45 8.73 2.76 -5.17
N TYR A 46 8.09 1.59 -5.18
CA TYR A 46 8.69 0.36 -5.66
C TYR A 46 8.48 0.24 -7.17
N VAL A 47 9.58 0.19 -7.92
CA VAL A 47 9.59 0.12 -9.38
C VAL A 47 10.04 -1.26 -9.81
N TRP A 48 9.28 -1.90 -10.70
CA TRP A 48 9.66 -3.19 -11.27
C TRP A 48 11.03 -3.09 -11.94
N ASN A 49 11.96 -3.96 -11.56
CA ASN A 49 13.36 -3.91 -12.01
C ASN A 49 13.76 -5.06 -12.92
N ARG A 50 12.79 -5.87 -13.37
CA ARG A 50 12.99 -6.98 -14.30
C ARG A 50 12.46 -6.63 -15.69
N ASP A 51 12.63 -7.56 -16.63
CA ASP A 51 12.12 -7.41 -17.99
C ASP A 51 10.61 -7.08 -17.97
N PRO A 52 10.17 -6.01 -18.65
CA PRO A 52 8.76 -5.62 -18.68
C PRO A 52 7.90 -6.56 -19.55
N GLY A 53 8.50 -7.43 -20.36
CA GLY A 53 7.77 -8.39 -21.20
C GLY A 53 6.92 -9.40 -20.42
N SER A 54 7.15 -9.54 -19.11
CA SER A 54 6.31 -10.35 -18.22
C SER A 54 5.19 -9.57 -17.53
N LEU A 55 5.12 -8.25 -17.70
CA LEU A 55 4.06 -7.42 -17.14
C LEU A 55 2.87 -7.35 -18.09
N VAL A 56 1.67 -7.29 -17.51
CA VAL A 56 0.45 -7.00 -18.28
C VAL A 56 0.44 -5.52 -18.64
N ALA A 57 0.19 -5.19 -19.90
CA ALA A 57 0.11 -3.81 -20.35
C ALA A 57 -1.07 -3.10 -19.67
N ILE A 58 -0.92 -1.81 -19.40
CA ILE A 58 -1.96 -1.05 -18.69
C ILE A 58 -3.24 -0.94 -19.52
N GLU A 59 -3.11 -0.96 -20.84
CA GLU A 59 -4.21 -0.96 -21.81
C GLU A 59 -5.00 -2.26 -21.79
N GLU A 60 -4.34 -3.37 -21.42
CA GLU A 60 -4.97 -4.69 -21.30
C GLU A 60 -5.67 -4.84 -19.95
N ARG A 61 -5.04 -4.36 -18.87
CA ARG A 61 -5.61 -4.45 -17.52
C ARG A 61 -5.09 -3.34 -16.62
N ALA A 62 -5.83 -2.25 -16.55
CA ALA A 62 -5.64 -1.24 -15.51
C ALA A 62 -6.25 -1.74 -14.20
N TRP A 63 -5.41 -1.93 -13.18
CA TRP A 63 -5.89 -2.15 -11.81
C TRP A 63 -6.33 -0.82 -11.20
N ARG A 64 -7.61 -0.74 -10.85
CA ARG A 64 -8.12 0.36 -10.03
C ARG A 64 -8.03 -0.02 -8.55
N VAL A 65 -8.06 0.98 -7.68
CA VAL A 65 -8.00 0.73 -6.23
C VAL A 65 -9.23 -0.06 -5.78
N GLU A 66 -10.37 0.22 -6.41
CA GLU A 66 -11.65 -0.45 -6.19
C GLU A 66 -11.52 -1.96 -6.44
N ASP A 67 -10.84 -2.37 -7.51
CA ASP A 67 -10.60 -3.79 -7.82
C ASP A 67 -9.82 -4.51 -6.70
N ALA A 68 -8.86 -3.81 -6.10
CA ALA A 68 -8.10 -4.33 -4.96
C ALA A 68 -8.97 -4.40 -3.70
N MET A 69 -9.81 -3.39 -3.44
CA MET A 69 -10.72 -3.35 -2.30
C MET A 69 -11.81 -4.43 -2.37
N GLU A 70 -12.23 -4.80 -3.57
CA GLU A 70 -13.18 -5.88 -3.82
C GLU A 70 -12.53 -7.28 -3.75
N SER A 71 -11.20 -7.37 -3.74
CA SER A 71 -10.50 -8.65 -3.73
C SER A 71 -10.72 -9.45 -2.45
N GLU A 72 -10.85 -10.78 -2.59
CA GLU A 72 -11.00 -11.69 -1.45
C GLU A 72 -9.83 -11.58 -0.46
N TRP A 73 -8.62 -11.35 -0.97
CA TRP A 73 -7.44 -11.10 -0.16
C TRP A 73 -7.61 -9.85 0.72
N PHE A 74 -8.04 -8.72 0.14
CA PHE A 74 -8.22 -7.48 0.90
C PHE A 74 -9.31 -7.64 1.95
N GLN A 75 -10.45 -8.24 1.60
CA GLN A 75 -11.54 -8.52 2.53
C GLN A 75 -11.10 -9.42 3.69
N TYR A 76 -10.25 -10.41 3.42
CA TYR A 76 -9.65 -11.26 4.46
C TYR A 76 -8.74 -10.46 5.39
N ILE A 77 -7.86 -9.60 4.85
CA ILE A 77 -6.97 -8.76 5.64
C ILE A 77 -7.75 -7.78 6.53
N VAL A 78 -8.79 -7.13 6.00
CA VAL A 78 -9.65 -6.21 6.76
C VAL A 78 -10.33 -6.94 7.93
N LYS A 79 -10.98 -8.09 7.67
CA LYS A 79 -11.62 -8.89 8.73
C LYS A 79 -10.64 -9.31 9.82
N ARG A 80 -9.42 -9.66 9.44
CA ARG A 80 -8.37 -10.02 10.39
C ARG A 80 -7.96 -8.81 11.24
N ALA A 81 -7.73 -7.66 10.62
CA ALA A 81 -7.37 -6.42 11.32
C ALA A 81 -8.46 -5.98 12.31
N GLU A 82 -9.74 -6.03 11.91
CA GLU A 82 -10.87 -5.76 12.81
C GLU A 82 -10.93 -6.74 14.00
N GLY A 83 -10.55 -8.00 13.77
CA GLY A 83 -10.42 -9.01 14.82
C GLY A 83 -9.32 -8.67 15.82
N GLU A 84 -8.15 -8.26 15.32
CA GLU A 84 -7.01 -7.84 16.15
C GLU A 84 -7.33 -6.56 16.94
N GLU A 85 -8.01 -5.58 16.35
CA GLU A 85 -8.44 -4.34 17.02
C GLU A 85 -9.45 -4.62 18.16
N LYS A 86 -10.42 -5.51 17.93
CA LYS A 86 -11.37 -5.93 18.97
C LYS A 86 -10.70 -6.62 20.16
N LEU A 87 -9.59 -7.34 19.92
CA LEU A 87 -8.81 -7.98 21.00
C LEU A 87 -8.04 -6.93 21.80
N LEU A 88 -7.40 -5.97 21.14
CA LEU A 88 -6.67 -4.88 21.80
C LEU A 88 -7.58 -3.99 22.66
N LEU A 89 -8.80 -3.71 22.18
CA LEU A 89 -9.81 -2.97 22.95
C LEU A 89 -10.33 -3.74 24.17
N LYS A 90 -10.37 -5.08 24.12
CA LYS A 90 -10.74 -5.90 25.28
C LYS A 90 -9.64 -5.97 26.34
N GLU A 91 -8.38 -5.96 25.93
CA GLU A 91 -7.23 -5.97 26.85
C GLU A 91 -7.05 -4.65 27.62
N HIS A 92 -7.56 -3.52 27.11
CA HIS A 92 -7.49 -2.20 27.78
C HIS A 92 -8.63 -1.92 28.77
N VAL A 93 -9.59 -2.84 28.94
CA VAL A 93 -10.75 -2.68 29.86
C VAL A 93 -10.63 -3.57 31.12
N LEU A 94 -9.48 -4.24 31.32
CA LEU A 94 -9.11 -4.98 32.52
C LEU A 94 -7.97 -4.29 33.26
#